data_AF-A0A0Q4P9Y6-F1
#
_entry.id   AF-A0A0Q4P9Y6-F1
#
_cell.length_a   1.000
_cell.length_b   1.000
_cell.length_c   1.000
_cell.angle_alpha   90.00
_cell.angle_beta   90.00
_cell.angle_gamma   90.00
#
_symmetry.space_group_name_H-M   'P 1'
#
loop_
_entity.id
_entity.type
_entity.pdbx_description
1 polymer ?
#
loop_
_entity_poly.entity_id
_entity_poly.type
_entity_poly.pdbx_seq_one_letter_code
_entity_poly.pdbx_strand_id
1 'polypeptide(L)'
;MESAMPSRLLIWTGVILLAVPATAREENWRADALEKAQDYHAANLPPLCMEPDTSETEPPSFELQVGEETAARQALIVEFPCQIGAYSQTAVYLLSDQQGTVSQIVFPSPKFDVNYVGGEESAGVDTIVVYETPYLREVVNPSYDPSSRTMSERNKWRGLGDAYTETRWQFKNGKFEITYFAVDATFDGKDDPIVLIERDIW
;
A
#
# COMPACT_ATOMS: atom_id res chain seq x y z
N MET A 1 74.50 -30.62 -40.90
CA MET A 1 73.07 -30.31 -41.13
C MET A 1 72.37 -30.58 -39.80
N GLU A 2 72.49 -29.66 -38.86
CA GLU A 2 71.91 -29.78 -37.52
C GLU A 2 70.79 -28.75 -37.40
N SER A 3 69.59 -29.25 -37.12
CA SER A 3 68.33 -28.51 -37.15
C SER A 3 68.08 -27.86 -35.78
N ALA A 4 67.84 -26.55 -35.80
CA ALA A 4 67.40 -25.78 -34.63
C ALA A 4 65.91 -26.02 -34.36
N MET A 5 65.55 -26.35 -33.12
CA MET A 5 64.15 -26.36 -32.65
C MET A 5 63.74 -24.95 -32.16
N PRO A 6 62.53 -24.47 -32.49
CA PRO A 6 62.03 -23.20 -31.99
C PRO A 6 61.37 -23.37 -30.62
N SER A 7 61.75 -22.50 -29.67
CA SER A 7 61.12 -22.34 -28.37
C SER A 7 59.72 -21.73 -28.53
N ARG A 8 58.68 -22.45 -28.10
CA ARG A 8 57.30 -21.95 -28.08
C ARG A 8 57.05 -21.21 -26.77
N LEU A 9 56.98 -19.87 -26.85
CA LEU A 9 56.43 -19.02 -25.80
C LEU A 9 54.93 -19.31 -25.66
N LEU A 10 54.50 -19.83 -24.50
CA LEU A 10 53.09 -19.85 -24.11
C LEU A 10 52.70 -18.46 -23.59
N ILE A 11 51.84 -17.76 -24.34
CA ILE A 11 51.16 -16.55 -23.89
C ILE A 11 49.96 -16.99 -23.05
N TRP A 12 50.04 -16.79 -21.74
CA TRP A 12 48.91 -16.94 -20.83
C TRP A 12 48.03 -15.69 -20.90
N THR A 13 46.92 -15.77 -21.62
CA THR A 13 45.87 -14.75 -21.60
C THR A 13 45.06 -14.93 -20.31
N GLY A 14 45.41 -14.17 -19.27
CA GLY A 14 44.63 -14.11 -18.04
C GLY A 14 43.27 -13.46 -18.32
N VAL A 15 42.20 -14.26 -18.21
CA VAL A 15 40.83 -13.74 -18.15
C VAL A 15 40.65 -13.12 -16.76
N ILE A 16 40.70 -11.79 -16.70
CA ILE A 16 40.31 -11.03 -15.51
C ILE A 16 38.78 -11.04 -15.49
N LEU A 17 38.18 -11.90 -14.66
CA LEU A 17 36.79 -11.72 -14.23
C LEU A 17 36.73 -10.45 -13.39
N LEU A 18 36.20 -9.37 -13.97
CA LEU A 18 35.73 -8.23 -13.21
C LEU A 18 34.52 -8.71 -12.40
N ALA A 19 34.75 -9.13 -11.16
CA ALA A 19 33.70 -9.28 -10.17
C ALA A 19 33.14 -7.88 -9.92
N VAL A 20 32.02 -7.56 -10.58
CA VAL A 20 31.24 -6.35 -10.26
C VAL A 20 30.79 -6.52 -8.81
N PRO A 21 31.18 -5.62 -7.89
CA PRO A 21 30.76 -5.72 -6.51
C PRO A 21 29.23 -5.59 -6.45
N ALA A 22 28.57 -6.56 -5.81
CA ALA A 22 27.12 -6.62 -5.66
C ALA A 22 26.53 -5.40 -4.92
N THR A 23 27.38 -4.59 -4.29
CA THR A 23 27.00 -3.40 -3.52
C THR A 23 26.47 -2.25 -4.38
N ALA A 24 26.80 -2.19 -5.68
CA ALA A 24 26.31 -1.11 -6.56
C ALA A 24 24.82 -1.24 -6.90
N ARG A 25 24.22 -2.43 -6.72
CA ARG A 25 22.79 -2.68 -6.99
C ARG A 25 21.91 -2.48 -5.75
N GLU A 26 22.50 -2.49 -4.56
CA GLU A 26 21.80 -2.20 -3.28
C GLU A 26 21.58 -0.70 -3.06
N GLU A 27 22.37 0.20 -3.65
CA GLU A 27 22.31 1.63 -3.31
C GLU A 27 21.16 2.43 -3.97
N ASN A 28 20.45 1.91 -4.98
CA ASN A 28 19.40 2.68 -5.68
C ASN A 28 18.02 2.01 -5.79
N TRP A 29 17.81 0.83 -5.19
CA TRP A 29 16.56 0.09 -5.43
C TRP A 29 15.30 0.88 -5.04
N ARG A 30 15.39 1.78 -4.05
CA ARG A 30 14.27 2.62 -3.60
C ARG A 30 13.85 3.60 -4.67
N ALA A 31 14.82 4.33 -5.25
CA ALA A 31 14.53 5.29 -6.30
C ALA A 31 13.98 4.57 -7.54
N ASP A 32 14.58 3.43 -7.91
CA ASP A 32 14.07 2.60 -9.00
C ASP A 32 12.63 2.10 -8.73
N ALA A 33 12.33 1.69 -7.49
CA ALA A 33 11.00 1.23 -7.10
C ALA A 33 9.98 2.38 -7.12
N LEU A 34 10.38 3.56 -6.66
CA LEU A 34 9.56 4.76 -6.66
C LEU A 34 9.25 5.22 -8.09
N GLU A 35 10.28 5.35 -8.93
CA GLU A 35 10.14 5.74 -10.34
C GLU A 35 9.18 4.80 -11.07
N LYS A 36 9.33 3.49 -10.88
CA LYS A 36 8.42 2.50 -11.45
C LYS A 36 6.98 2.63 -10.95
N ALA A 37 6.78 2.98 -9.68
CA ALA A 37 5.45 3.23 -9.15
C ALA A 37 4.82 4.48 -9.78
N GLN A 38 5.59 5.55 -9.94
CA GLN A 38 5.15 6.79 -10.58
C GLN A 38 4.80 6.55 -12.06
N ASP A 39 5.67 5.88 -12.81
CA ASP A 39 5.42 5.49 -14.21
C ASP A 39 4.16 4.65 -14.35
N TYR A 40 4.00 3.64 -13.48
CA TYR A 40 2.80 2.81 -13.47
C TYR A 40 1.54 3.62 -13.17
N HIS A 41 1.60 4.52 -12.17
CA HIS A 41 0.48 5.37 -11.80
C HIS A 41 0.08 6.30 -12.95
N ALA A 42 1.04 6.99 -13.57
CA ALA A 42 0.81 7.87 -14.71
C ALA A 42 0.19 7.12 -15.90
N ALA A 43 0.64 5.90 -16.17
CA ALA A 43 0.10 5.07 -17.25
C ALA A 43 -1.29 4.47 -16.94
N ASN A 44 -1.70 4.41 -15.66
CA ASN A 44 -2.92 3.73 -15.20
C ASN A 44 -3.75 4.62 -14.26
N LEU A 45 -3.79 5.93 -14.56
CA LEU A 45 -4.42 6.93 -13.70
C LEU A 45 -5.90 6.58 -13.45
N PRO A 46 -6.31 6.33 -12.20
CA PRO A 46 -7.72 6.08 -11.91
C PRO A 46 -8.55 7.34 -12.19
N PRO A 47 -9.82 7.22 -12.64
CA PRO A 47 -10.63 8.38 -13.04
C PRO A 47 -10.82 9.47 -12.00
N LEU A 48 -10.64 9.15 -10.71
CA LEU A 48 -10.80 10.07 -9.59
C LEU A 48 -9.48 10.62 -9.07
N CYS A 49 -8.34 10.22 -9.64
CA CYS A 49 -7.04 10.69 -9.17
C CYS A 49 -6.59 11.95 -9.91
N MET A 50 -5.95 12.86 -9.17
CA MET A 50 -5.28 14.01 -9.76
C MET A 50 -4.16 13.51 -10.68
N GLU A 51 -3.98 14.18 -11.81
CA GLU A 51 -2.78 14.02 -12.62
C GLU A 51 -1.54 14.17 -11.71
N PRO A 52 -0.52 13.32 -11.87
CA PRO A 52 0.69 13.43 -11.07
C PRO A 52 1.27 14.84 -11.21
N ASP A 53 1.52 15.47 -10.07
CA ASP A 53 2.15 16.78 -10.04
C ASP A 53 3.55 16.67 -10.64
N THR A 54 3.91 17.62 -11.51
CA THR A 54 5.28 17.74 -12.03
C THR A 54 6.24 18.37 -11.02
N SER A 55 5.79 18.65 -9.79
CA SER A 55 6.65 19.12 -8.72
C SER A 55 7.70 18.07 -8.36
N GLU A 56 8.85 18.53 -7.87
CA GLU A 56 9.95 17.67 -7.43
C GLU A 56 9.64 16.95 -6.10
N THR A 57 8.38 16.99 -5.62
CA THR A 57 8.01 16.40 -4.35
C THR A 57 7.84 14.89 -4.51
N GLU A 58 8.70 14.13 -3.84
CA GLU A 58 8.61 12.69 -3.77
C GLU A 58 7.26 12.25 -3.16
N PRO A 59 6.51 11.32 -3.77
CA PRO A 59 5.28 10.84 -3.17
C PRO A 59 5.58 10.12 -1.85
N PRO A 60 4.70 10.20 -0.84
CA PRO A 60 4.88 9.47 0.41
C PRO A 60 5.09 7.98 0.14
N SER A 61 6.13 7.42 0.74
CA SER A 61 6.45 6.01 0.58
C SER A 61 6.87 5.36 1.89
N PHE A 62 6.51 4.08 2.03
CA PHE A 62 6.73 3.32 3.26
C PHE A 62 7.37 1.97 2.94
N GLU A 63 8.38 1.58 3.71
CA GLU A 63 9.02 0.29 3.53
C GLU A 63 8.13 -0.86 3.99
N LEU A 64 8.24 -1.96 3.24
CA LEU A 64 7.60 -3.21 3.55
C LEU A 64 8.51 -4.37 3.13
N GLN A 65 8.57 -5.40 3.96
CA GLN A 65 9.16 -6.68 3.57
C GLN A 65 8.05 -7.59 3.05
N VAL A 66 8.25 -8.16 1.86
CA VAL A 66 7.25 -9.03 1.23
C VAL A 66 7.86 -10.36 0.82
N GLY A 67 7.08 -11.43 0.94
CA GLY A 67 7.56 -12.81 0.77
C GLY A 67 7.85 -13.51 2.10
N GLU A 68 8.10 -14.81 2.02
CA GLU A 68 8.52 -15.65 3.15
C GLU A 68 9.95 -15.33 3.58
N GLU A 69 10.36 -15.68 4.81
CA GLU A 69 11.68 -15.31 5.36
C GLU A 69 12.87 -15.61 4.43
N THR A 70 12.86 -16.76 3.75
CA THR A 70 13.95 -17.17 2.84
C THR A 70 13.88 -16.54 1.44
N ALA A 71 12.80 -15.83 1.12
CA ALA A 71 12.54 -15.19 -0.17
C ALA A 71 12.05 -13.73 0.01
N ALA A 72 12.30 -13.15 1.18
CA ALA A 72 11.87 -11.80 1.51
C ALA A 72 12.56 -10.80 0.60
N ARG A 73 11.79 -9.86 0.07
CA ARG A 73 12.26 -8.77 -0.77
C ARG A 73 11.78 -7.44 -0.20
N GLN A 74 12.62 -6.42 -0.32
CA GLN A 74 12.24 -5.07 0.02
C GLN A 74 11.22 -4.54 -1.00
N ALA A 75 10.26 -3.79 -0.50
CA ALA A 75 9.27 -3.10 -1.29
C ALA A 75 8.91 -1.76 -0.65
N LEU A 76 8.36 -0.88 -1.49
CA LEU A 76 7.74 0.37 -1.10
C LEU A 76 6.23 0.26 -1.32
N ILE A 77 5.47 0.64 -0.31
CA ILE A 77 4.10 1.13 -0.48
C ILE A 77 4.24 2.59 -0.90
N VAL A 78 3.76 2.96 -2.08
CA VAL A 78 3.80 4.33 -2.59
C VAL A 78 2.37 4.87 -2.63
N GLU A 79 2.18 6.04 -2.03
CA GLU A 79 0.90 6.72 -1.92
C GLU A 79 0.71 7.72 -3.07
N PHE A 80 -0.46 7.65 -3.71
CA PHE A 80 -0.87 8.62 -4.73
C PHE A 80 -2.19 9.27 -4.30
N PRO A 81 -2.19 10.57 -3.97
CA PRO A 81 -3.41 11.28 -3.60
C PRO A 81 -4.33 11.40 -4.81
N CYS A 82 -5.63 11.18 -4.59
CA CYS A 82 -6.62 11.14 -5.66
C CYS A 82 -7.61 12.30 -5.59
N GLN A 83 -8.57 12.27 -4.68
CA GLN A 83 -9.50 13.38 -4.47
C GLN A 83 -9.22 14.09 -3.16
N ILE A 84 -9.32 15.41 -3.20
CA ILE A 84 -9.33 16.26 -2.01
C ILE A 84 -10.68 16.96 -1.98
N GLY A 85 -11.58 16.46 -1.13
CA GLY A 85 -12.84 17.10 -0.79
C GLY A 85 -12.68 18.03 0.41
N ALA A 86 -13.75 18.75 0.76
CA ALA A 86 -13.74 19.69 1.89
C ALA A 86 -13.43 19.03 3.26
N TYR A 87 -13.70 17.73 3.39
CA TYR A 87 -13.58 16.99 4.66
C TYR A 87 -12.94 15.62 4.51
N SER A 88 -12.54 15.24 3.30
CA SER A 88 -11.94 13.94 3.02
C SER A 88 -10.86 14.04 1.97
N GLN A 89 -9.79 13.29 2.17
CA GLN A 89 -8.77 13.03 1.17
C GLN A 89 -8.80 11.54 0.84
N THR A 90 -8.70 11.20 -0.44
CA THR A 90 -8.56 9.80 -0.87
C THR A 90 -7.19 9.59 -1.47
N ALA A 91 -6.65 8.39 -1.29
CA ALA A 91 -5.41 7.97 -1.95
C ALA A 91 -5.55 6.55 -2.47
N VAL A 92 -4.73 6.21 -3.48
CA VAL A 92 -4.50 4.85 -3.93
C VAL A 92 -3.05 4.46 -3.66
N TYR A 93 -2.82 3.16 -3.51
CA TYR A 93 -1.51 2.64 -3.12
C TYR A 93 -0.99 1.63 -4.14
N LEU A 94 0.30 1.73 -4.44
CA LEU A 94 1.03 0.74 -5.23
C LEU A 94 2.10 0.08 -4.35
N LEU A 95 2.31 -1.21 -4.56
CA LEU A 95 3.45 -1.94 -4.03
C LEU A 95 4.50 -2.09 -5.14
N SER A 96 5.67 -1.50 -4.95
CA SER A 96 6.80 -1.57 -5.87
C SER A 96 8.01 -2.17 -5.20
N ASP A 97 8.61 -3.21 -5.79
CA ASP A 97 9.67 -4.00 -5.14
C ASP A 97 11.08 -3.75 -5.69
N GLN A 98 12.09 -4.22 -4.94
CA GLN A 98 13.50 -4.13 -5.34
C GLN A 98 13.83 -4.88 -6.65
N GLN A 99 12.94 -5.72 -7.15
CA GLN A 99 13.09 -6.45 -8.43
C GLN A 99 12.41 -5.70 -9.59
N GLY A 100 11.67 -4.62 -9.31
CA GLY A 100 10.93 -3.83 -10.29
C GLY A 100 9.50 -4.28 -10.55
N THR A 101 8.95 -5.18 -9.75
CA THR A 101 7.53 -5.55 -9.83
C THR A 101 6.69 -4.44 -9.22
N VAL A 102 5.71 -3.94 -9.97
CA VAL A 102 4.70 -3.00 -9.48
C VAL A 102 3.34 -3.69 -9.47
N SER A 103 2.60 -3.53 -8.39
CA SER A 103 1.24 -4.07 -8.25
C SER A 103 0.32 -3.09 -7.52
N GLN A 104 -0.96 -3.13 -7.86
CA GLN A 104 -1.97 -2.34 -7.15
C GLN A 104 -2.26 -2.98 -5.80
N ILE A 105 -2.34 -2.15 -4.76
CA ILE A 105 -2.85 -2.58 -3.47
C ILE A 105 -4.37 -2.39 -3.46
N VAL A 106 -5.07 -3.40 -2.97
CA VAL A 106 -6.52 -3.36 -2.73
C VAL A 106 -6.82 -3.76 -1.30
N PHE A 107 -7.89 -3.18 -0.77
CA PHE A 107 -8.31 -3.30 0.62
C PHE A 107 -9.71 -3.92 0.69
N PRO A 108 -9.93 -4.98 1.50
CA PRO A 108 -11.27 -5.46 1.79
C PRO A 108 -12.09 -4.37 2.51
N SER A 109 -13.09 -3.81 1.86
CA SER A 109 -13.86 -2.66 2.37
C SER A 109 -15.31 -3.08 2.60
N PRO A 110 -15.76 -3.25 3.85
CA PRO A 110 -17.12 -3.68 4.15
C PRO A 110 -18.19 -2.72 3.62
N LYS A 111 -19.24 -3.27 3.02
CA LYS A 111 -20.51 -2.58 2.80
C LYS A 111 -21.50 -2.99 3.86
N PHE A 112 -22.25 -2.03 4.36
CA PHE A 112 -23.16 -2.23 5.48
C PHE A 112 -24.40 -1.36 5.34
N ASP A 113 -25.46 -1.77 6.03
CA ASP A 113 -26.68 -0.99 6.21
C ASP A 113 -26.89 -0.71 7.70
N VAL A 114 -27.42 0.48 8.01
CA VAL A 114 -27.80 0.89 9.37
C VAL A 114 -29.32 0.90 9.47
N ASN A 115 -29.86 0.15 10.42
CA ASN A 115 -31.26 0.24 10.80
C ASN A 115 -31.37 1.08 12.08
N TYR A 116 -32.20 2.10 12.04
CA TYR A 116 -32.49 2.96 13.18
C TYR A 116 -33.74 2.52 13.91
N VAL A 117 -33.81 2.79 15.22
CA VAL A 117 -34.97 2.50 16.05
C VAL A 117 -36.19 3.23 15.47
N GLY A 118 -37.20 2.47 15.05
CA GLY A 118 -38.40 3.04 14.43
C GLY A 118 -38.17 3.74 13.07
N GLY A 119 -36.99 3.56 12.45
CA GLY A 119 -36.65 4.12 11.13
C GLY A 119 -36.16 5.56 11.13
N GLU A 120 -35.93 6.17 12.30
CA GLU A 120 -35.54 7.58 12.42
C GLU A 120 -34.09 7.71 12.94
N GLU A 121 -33.21 8.39 12.22
CA GLU A 121 -31.79 8.60 12.61
C GLU A 121 -31.68 9.15 14.06
N SER A 122 -32.58 10.06 14.42
CA SER A 122 -32.62 10.70 15.76
C SER A 122 -33.01 9.79 16.92
N ALA A 123 -33.58 8.61 16.65
CA ALA A 123 -34.01 7.65 17.67
C ALA A 123 -32.90 6.67 18.08
N GLY A 124 -31.75 6.70 17.40
CA GLY A 124 -30.59 5.86 17.67
C GLY A 124 -30.52 4.61 16.79
N VAL A 125 -29.38 3.93 16.87
CA VAL A 125 -29.07 2.73 16.07
C VAL A 125 -29.72 1.49 16.70
N ASP A 126 -30.47 0.73 15.91
CA ASP A 126 -31.02 -0.57 16.29
C ASP A 126 -30.04 -1.69 15.90
N THR A 127 -29.71 -1.79 14.62
CA THR A 127 -28.78 -2.81 14.11
C THR A 127 -27.92 -2.29 12.97
N ILE A 128 -26.72 -2.86 12.82
CA ILE A 128 -25.86 -2.64 11.66
C ILE A 128 -25.52 -4.00 11.06
N VAL A 129 -25.71 -4.14 9.75
CA VAL A 129 -25.52 -5.41 9.04
C VAL A 129 -24.48 -5.20 7.94
N VAL A 130 -23.36 -5.92 8.03
CA VAL A 130 -22.41 -6.03 6.92
C VAL A 130 -22.93 -7.06 5.92
N TYR A 131 -23.12 -6.66 4.67
CA TYR A 131 -23.69 -7.53 3.63
C TYR A 131 -22.72 -7.89 2.50
N GLU A 132 -21.62 -7.14 2.36
CA GLU A 132 -20.57 -7.42 1.36
C GLU A 132 -19.21 -6.93 1.86
N THR A 133 -18.11 -7.46 1.30
CA THR A 133 -16.76 -6.94 1.54
C THR A 133 -15.97 -6.99 0.24
N PRO A 134 -16.26 -6.10 -0.73
CA PRO A 134 -15.47 -5.97 -1.95
C PRO A 134 -14.03 -5.54 -1.65
N TYR A 135 -13.17 -5.66 -2.66
CA TYR A 135 -11.82 -5.10 -2.62
C TYR A 135 -11.81 -3.77 -3.37
N LEU A 136 -11.49 -2.67 -2.67
CA LEU A 136 -11.38 -1.33 -3.24
C LEU A 136 -9.92 -0.89 -3.30
N ARG A 137 -9.61 0.05 -4.19
CA ARG A 137 -8.24 0.58 -4.33
C ARG A 137 -8.03 1.84 -3.48
N GLU A 138 -9.10 2.62 -3.38
CA GLU A 138 -9.13 3.91 -2.70
C GLU A 138 -9.27 3.72 -1.20
N VAL A 139 -8.50 4.51 -0.45
CA VAL A 139 -8.59 4.60 1.01
C VAL A 139 -8.90 6.05 1.38
N VAL A 140 -9.88 6.25 2.26
CA VAL A 140 -10.33 7.57 2.69
C VAL A 140 -9.63 7.98 3.98
N ASN A 141 -9.09 9.20 4.02
CA ASN A 141 -8.32 9.75 5.14
C ASN A 141 -7.30 8.74 5.68
N PRO A 142 -6.41 8.23 4.80
CA PRO A 142 -5.57 7.10 5.15
C PRO A 142 -4.50 7.48 6.18
N SER A 143 -4.07 6.49 6.94
CA SER A 143 -2.86 6.56 7.77
C SER A 143 -2.17 5.20 7.78
N TYR A 144 -0.85 5.20 7.60
CA TYR A 144 -0.03 3.98 7.65
C TYR A 144 0.91 3.98 8.84
N ASP A 145 0.87 2.91 9.63
CA ASP A 145 1.83 2.63 10.70
C ASP A 145 2.82 1.55 10.24
N PRO A 146 4.10 1.90 9.98
CA PRO A 146 5.10 0.95 9.52
C PRO A 146 5.50 -0.08 10.58
N SER A 147 5.31 0.22 11.87
CA SER A 147 5.70 -0.67 12.96
C SER A 147 4.79 -1.89 13.05
N SER A 148 3.48 -1.68 12.87
CA SER A 148 2.46 -2.74 12.83
C SER A 148 2.07 -3.16 11.41
N ARG A 149 2.61 -2.49 10.38
CA ARG A 149 2.23 -2.65 8.96
C ARG A 149 0.73 -2.49 8.75
N THR A 150 0.16 -1.51 9.44
CA THR A 150 -1.28 -1.27 9.47
C THR A 150 -1.63 -0.08 8.60
N MET A 151 -2.52 -0.29 7.64
CA MET A 151 -3.26 0.80 6.97
C MET A 151 -4.55 1.05 7.74
N SER A 152 -4.91 2.31 7.96
CA SER A 152 -6.15 2.71 8.61
C SER A 152 -6.91 3.72 7.74
N GLU A 153 -8.24 3.64 7.79
CA GLU A 153 -9.17 4.57 7.17
C GLU A 153 -10.13 5.08 8.24
N ARG A 154 -10.35 6.40 8.29
CA ARG A 154 -11.47 6.99 9.04
C ARG A 154 -12.31 7.87 8.14
N ASN A 155 -13.44 7.34 7.71
CA ASN A 155 -14.34 8.01 6.78
C ASN A 155 -15.51 8.66 7.54
N LYS A 156 -15.42 9.99 7.70
CA LYS A 156 -16.47 10.79 8.33
C LYS A 156 -17.63 10.99 7.37
N TRP A 157 -18.85 10.80 7.87
CA TRP A 157 -20.06 11.01 7.08
C TRP A 157 -20.41 12.49 7.01
N ARG A 158 -21.48 12.81 6.27
CA ARG A 158 -22.01 14.18 6.16
C ARG A 158 -22.29 14.80 7.54
N GLY A 159 -22.25 16.13 7.62
CA GLY A 159 -22.58 16.86 8.84
C GLY A 159 -21.35 17.33 9.59
N LEU A 160 -21.33 17.16 10.91
CA LEU A 160 -20.20 17.55 11.77
C LEU A 160 -19.09 16.49 11.78
N GLY A 161 -19.28 15.36 11.08
CA GLY A 161 -18.36 14.24 11.06
C GLY A 161 -18.32 13.47 12.38
N ASP A 162 -19.45 13.52 13.10
CA ASP A 162 -19.79 12.79 14.32
C ASP A 162 -20.26 11.36 14.03
N ALA A 163 -20.87 11.10 12.87
CA ALA A 163 -20.99 9.74 12.33
C ALA A 163 -19.80 9.42 11.41
N TYR A 164 -19.29 8.19 11.50
CA TYR A 164 -18.13 7.76 10.74
C TYR A 164 -18.02 6.24 10.64
N THR A 165 -17.17 5.78 9.72
CA THR A 165 -16.62 4.42 9.74
C THR A 165 -15.13 4.44 9.98
N GLU A 166 -14.63 3.42 10.67
CA GLU A 166 -13.20 3.17 10.83
C GLU A 166 -12.88 1.76 10.38
N THR A 167 -11.87 1.63 9.51
CA THR A 167 -11.37 0.34 9.06
C THR A 167 -9.87 0.28 9.27
N ARG A 168 -9.36 -0.88 9.71
CA ARG A 168 -7.92 -1.14 9.78
C ARG A 168 -7.61 -2.44 9.06
N TRP A 169 -6.49 -2.42 8.35
CA TRP A 169 -5.95 -3.56 7.64
C TRP A 169 -4.49 -3.76 8.01
N GLN A 170 -4.10 -5.00 8.27
CA GLN A 170 -2.69 -5.34 8.48
C GLN A 170 -2.15 -6.11 7.28
N PHE A 171 -0.91 -5.82 6.90
CA PHE A 171 -0.26 -6.52 5.81
C PHE A 171 0.25 -7.90 6.25
N LYS A 172 -0.27 -8.96 5.63
CA LYS A 172 0.14 -10.34 5.86
C LYS A 172 0.08 -11.14 4.57
N ASN A 173 1.05 -12.04 4.36
CA ASN A 173 1.09 -12.96 3.21
C ASN A 173 0.92 -12.26 1.84
N GLY A 174 1.52 -11.09 1.68
CA GLY A 174 1.52 -10.36 0.40
C GLY A 174 0.29 -9.48 0.15
N LYS A 175 -0.65 -9.36 1.10
CA LYS A 175 -1.86 -8.55 0.94
C LYS A 175 -2.27 -7.89 2.25
N PHE A 176 -3.14 -6.88 2.16
CA PHE A 176 -3.81 -6.30 3.32
C PHE A 176 -5.03 -7.15 3.69
N GLU A 177 -5.06 -7.59 4.94
CA GLU A 177 -6.22 -8.26 5.52
C GLU A 177 -6.91 -7.34 6.51
N ILE A 178 -8.24 -7.25 6.44
CA ILE A 178 -9.02 -6.47 7.40
C ILE A 178 -8.84 -7.06 8.80
N THR A 179 -8.57 -6.23 9.79
CA THR A 179 -8.43 -6.64 11.20
C THR A 179 -9.44 -5.96 12.09
N TYR A 180 -9.93 -4.79 11.68
CA TYR A 180 -10.91 -4.01 12.42
C TYR A 180 -11.88 -3.31 11.47
N PHE A 181 -13.17 -3.33 11.82
CA PHE A 181 -14.19 -2.49 11.19
C PHE A 181 -15.22 -2.07 12.25
N ALA A 182 -15.44 -0.78 12.36
CA ALA A 182 -16.43 -0.22 13.28
C ALA A 182 -17.19 0.95 12.63
N VAL A 183 -18.42 1.14 13.10
CA VAL A 183 -19.35 2.14 12.60
C VAL A 183 -19.95 2.91 13.76
N ASP A 184 -19.81 4.22 13.74
CA ASP A 184 -20.60 5.13 14.56
C ASP A 184 -21.63 5.82 13.65
N ALA A 185 -22.91 5.55 13.90
CA ALA A 185 -24.01 6.09 13.12
C ALA A 185 -24.97 6.93 13.98
N THR A 186 -24.55 7.37 15.17
CA THR A 186 -25.45 7.99 16.15
C THR A 186 -25.64 9.50 15.96
N PHE A 187 -24.68 10.19 15.32
CA PHE A 187 -24.67 11.66 15.11
C PHE A 187 -24.86 12.45 16.42
N ASP A 188 -24.42 11.91 17.56
CA ASP A 188 -24.63 12.54 18.87
C ASP A 188 -23.37 13.25 19.41
N GLY A 189 -22.29 13.23 18.63
CA GLY A 189 -20.99 13.83 18.95
C GLY A 189 -20.16 13.02 19.94
N LYS A 190 -20.61 11.84 20.36
CA LYS A 190 -19.79 10.89 21.11
C LYS A 190 -18.93 10.06 20.16
N ASP A 191 -17.92 9.42 20.73
CA ASP A 191 -17.04 8.50 20.01
C ASP A 191 -17.27 7.10 20.60
N ASP A 192 -18.37 6.47 20.20
CA ASP A 192 -18.83 5.16 20.71
C ASP A 192 -19.24 4.21 19.58
N PRO A 193 -18.32 3.87 18.67
CA PRO A 193 -18.63 3.05 17.50
C PRO A 193 -18.99 1.61 17.88
N ILE A 194 -19.86 1.01 17.08
CA ILE A 194 -20.16 -0.42 17.14
C ILE A 194 -19.10 -1.17 16.34
N VAL A 195 -18.34 -2.04 17.01
CA VAL A 195 -17.35 -2.92 16.38
C VAL A 195 -18.06 -4.09 15.71
N LEU A 196 -17.86 -4.25 14.40
CA LEU A 196 -18.49 -5.28 13.58
C LEU A 196 -17.50 -6.35 13.14
N ILE A 197 -16.22 -6.00 13.03
CA ILE A 197 -15.12 -6.93 12.75
C ILE A 197 -13.99 -6.59 13.70
N GLU A 198 -13.48 -7.59 14.41
CA GLU A 198 -12.24 -7.51 15.17
C GLU A 198 -11.58 -8.89 15.16
N ARG A 199 -10.32 -8.94 14.74
CA ARG A 199 -9.56 -10.20 14.70
C ARG A 199 -8.06 -9.96 14.74
N ASP A 200 -7.36 -10.89 15.39
CA ASP A 200 -5.91 -11.00 15.29
C ASP A 200 -5.54 -11.82 14.05
N ILE A 201 -4.44 -11.44 13.42
CA ILE A 201 -3.87 -12.18 12.30
C ILE A 201 -2.43 -12.60 12.57
N TRP A 202 -1.94 -12.56 13.81
CA TRP A 202 -0.62 -13.08 14.20
C TRP A 202 -0.71 -14.30 15.12
#